data_AF-A0A4U9DA45-F1
#
_entry.id   AF-A0A4U9DA45-F1
#
_cell.length_a   1.000
_cell.length_b   1.000
_cell.length_c   1.000
_cell.angle_alpha   90.00
_cell.angle_beta   90.00
_cell.angle_gamma   90.00
#
_symmetry.space_group_name_H-M   'P 1'
#
loop_
_entity.id
_entity.type
_entity.pdbx_description
1 polymer ?
#
loop_
_entity_poly.entity_id
_entity_poly.type
_entity_poly.pdbx_seq_one_letter_code
_entity_poly.pdbx_strand_id
1 'polypeptide(L)'
;MNLHVGRLLKGIGALGGALAITGGCPVAHAAKSNSSPGTLSPTRVWRSSPFMACHQAGILTPQQTAMMLVAFDVLASDKADSSGCFVC
;
A
#
# COMPACT_ATOMS: atom_id res chain seq x y z
N MET A 1 20.47 22.95 3.16
CA MET A 1 20.25 23.52 1.82
C MET A 1 19.01 22.86 1.24
N ASN A 2 17.85 23.46 1.52
CA ASN A 2 16.53 22.96 1.13
C ASN A 2 16.04 23.66 -0.15
N LEU A 3 15.19 22.95 -0.90
CA LEU A 3 14.36 23.41 -2.03
C LEU A 3 15.07 23.83 -3.35
N HIS A 4 15.14 22.91 -4.31
CA HIS A 4 15.24 23.28 -5.75
C HIS A 4 14.32 22.47 -6.69
N VAL A 5 13.57 21.46 -6.22
CA VAL A 5 12.70 20.64 -7.08
C VAL A 5 11.44 21.40 -7.54
N GLY A 6 10.98 22.39 -6.76
CA GLY A 6 9.73 23.12 -7.02
C GLY A 6 9.77 24.18 -8.13
N ARG A 7 10.95 24.53 -8.66
CA ARG A 7 11.08 25.55 -9.73
C ARG A 7 11.10 24.96 -11.14
N LEU A 8 11.35 23.65 -11.29
CA LEU A 8 11.36 23.01 -12.61
C LEU A 8 9.93 22.74 -13.14
N LEU A 9 8.95 22.57 -12.24
CA LEU A 9 7.55 22.29 -12.60
C LEU A 9 6.72 23.52 -13.03
N LYS A 10 7.26 24.74 -12.95
CA LYS A 10 6.52 25.95 -13.38
C LYS A 10 6.67 26.25 -14.89
N GLY A 11 7.52 25.53 -15.61
CA GLY A 11 7.82 25.78 -17.03
C GLY A 11 6.99 24.99 -18.06
N ILE A 12 6.28 23.95 -17.65
CA ILE A 12 5.52 23.05 -18.57
C ILE A 12 4.05 23.50 -18.73
N GLY A 13 3.64 24.62 -18.11
CA GLY A 13 2.27 25.14 -18.17
C GLY A 13 2.00 26.25 -19.18
N ALA A 14 3.01 26.80 -19.84
CA ALA A 14 2.86 28.00 -20.69
C ALA A 14 2.97 27.73 -22.21
N LEU A 15 3.34 26.51 -22.61
CA LEU A 15 3.41 26.10 -24.02
C LEU A 15 2.29 25.09 -24.39
N GLY A 16 1.11 25.24 -23.78
CA GLY A 16 -0.06 24.38 -24.01
C GLY A 16 -1.31 25.14 -24.48
N GLY A 17 -1.16 26.41 -24.88
CA GLY A 17 -2.28 27.32 -25.17
C GLY A 17 -2.67 27.49 -26.64
N ALA A 18 -2.24 26.60 -27.54
CA ALA A 18 -2.49 26.73 -28.99
C ALA A 18 -2.97 25.43 -29.67
N LEU A 19 -3.53 24.48 -28.92
CA LEU A 19 -4.21 23.30 -29.49
C LEU A 19 -5.63 23.16 -28.92
N ALA A 20 -6.33 24.27 -28.80
CA ALA A 20 -7.80 24.24 -28.81
C ALA A 20 -8.25 24.13 -30.26
N ILE A 21 -9.20 23.24 -30.54
CA ILE A 21 -9.84 23.02 -31.85
C ILE A 21 -9.07 22.10 -32.80
N THR A 22 -8.95 20.80 -32.51
CA THR A 22 -9.46 19.71 -33.37
C THR A 22 -9.49 18.41 -32.55
N GLY A 23 -10.55 17.61 -32.66
CA GLY A 23 -10.47 16.17 -32.45
C GLY A 23 -10.62 15.70 -31.01
N GLY A 24 -11.80 15.18 -30.69
CA GLY A 24 -12.10 14.55 -29.42
C GLY A 24 -11.17 13.36 -29.13
N CYS A 25 -10.47 13.44 -28.00
CA CYS A 25 -10.15 12.27 -27.20
C CYS A 25 -10.85 12.50 -25.87
N PRO A 26 -11.83 11.66 -25.48
CA PRO A 26 -12.37 11.75 -24.14
C PRO A 26 -11.17 11.51 -23.21
N VAL A 27 -10.84 12.50 -22.38
CA VAL A 27 -9.97 12.27 -21.25
C VAL A 27 -10.73 11.25 -20.40
N ALA A 28 -10.37 9.98 -20.57
CA ALA A 28 -10.89 8.91 -19.76
C ALA A 28 -10.57 9.31 -18.33
N HIS A 29 -11.63 9.48 -17.53
CA HIS A 29 -11.51 9.66 -16.09
C HIS A 29 -10.47 8.68 -15.59
N ALA A 30 -9.38 9.20 -15.01
CA ALA A 30 -8.31 8.39 -14.45
C ALA A 30 -8.97 7.27 -13.63
N ALA A 31 -8.91 6.05 -14.17
CA ALA A 31 -9.40 4.88 -13.46
C ALA A 31 -8.68 4.91 -12.12
N LYS A 32 -9.45 4.91 -11.02
CA LYS A 32 -8.88 4.80 -9.67
C LYS A 32 -7.85 3.68 -9.75
N SER A 33 -6.58 4.00 -9.53
CA SER A 33 -5.54 2.99 -9.45
C SER A 33 -5.99 2.04 -8.34
N ASN A 34 -6.53 0.87 -8.71
CA ASN A 34 -6.75 -0.22 -7.78
C ASN A 34 -5.35 -0.78 -7.47
N SER A 35 -4.59 -0.02 -6.68
CA SER A 35 -3.26 -0.39 -6.24
C SER A 35 -3.41 -1.57 -5.30
N SER A 36 -2.81 -2.71 -5.68
CA SER A 36 -2.68 -3.86 -4.79
C SER A 36 -1.85 -3.49 -3.56
N PRO A 37 -2.17 -3.97 -2.35
CA PRO A 37 -3.26 -4.91 -1.98
C PRO A 37 -4.61 -4.24 -1.67
N GLY A 38 -4.75 -2.92 -1.88
CA GLY A 38 -5.91 -2.12 -1.48
C GLY A 38 -5.85 -1.70 -0.01
N THR A 39 -6.85 -0.96 0.46
CA THR A 39 -6.92 -0.42 1.84
C THR A 39 -8.28 -0.71 2.48
N LEU A 40 -8.31 -1.00 3.79
CA LEU A 40 -9.55 -1.15 4.54
C LEU A 40 -10.07 0.18 5.10
N SER A 41 -11.39 0.35 5.09
CA SER A 41 -12.05 1.49 5.76
C SER A 41 -11.97 1.35 7.28
N PRO A 42 -11.57 2.39 8.03
CA PRO A 42 -11.47 2.37 9.49
C PRO A 42 -12.80 2.04 10.21
N THR A 43 -13.94 2.33 9.57
CA THR A 43 -15.28 2.14 10.16
C THR A 43 -15.79 0.70 10.12
N ARG A 44 -15.08 -0.21 9.44
CA ARG A 44 -15.54 -1.59 9.24
C ARG A 44 -14.96 -2.52 10.30
N VAL A 45 -15.45 -2.37 11.53
CA VAL A 45 -14.97 -3.10 12.73
C VAL A 45 -15.29 -4.60 12.71
N TRP A 46 -16.28 -5.05 11.94
CA TRP A 46 -16.72 -6.46 11.88
C TRP A 46 -16.10 -7.25 10.72
N ARG A 47 -14.91 -6.87 10.24
CA ARG A 47 -14.15 -7.66 9.27
C ARG A 47 -13.11 -8.50 9.98
N SER A 48 -13.17 -9.82 9.78
CA SER A 48 -12.11 -10.74 10.14
C SER A 48 -11.26 -11.11 8.91
N SER A 49 -10.00 -11.42 9.15
CA SER A 49 -9.13 -12.10 8.19
C SER A 49 -8.96 -13.55 8.63
N PRO A 50 -8.96 -14.52 7.69
CA PRO A 50 -8.78 -15.93 8.05
C PRO A 50 -7.38 -16.15 8.61
N PHE A 51 -7.30 -16.86 9.72
CA PHE A 51 -6.03 -17.22 10.35
C PHE A 51 -5.41 -18.45 9.69
N MET A 52 -6.22 -19.47 9.43
CA MET A 52 -5.82 -20.70 8.76
C MET A 52 -6.13 -20.63 7.27
N ALA A 53 -5.08 -20.52 6.46
CA ALA A 53 -5.15 -20.49 5.00
C ALA A 53 -3.82 -20.98 4.40
N CYS A 54 -3.76 -21.11 3.06
CA CYS A 54 -2.52 -21.49 2.37
C CYS A 54 -1.41 -20.44 2.54
N HIS A 55 -1.77 -19.16 2.69
CA HIS A 55 -0.84 -18.06 2.92
C HIS A 55 -1.26 -17.28 4.16
N GLN A 56 -0.28 -16.78 4.90
CA GLN A 56 -0.50 -15.99 6.10
C GLN A 56 -1.23 -14.68 5.79
N ALA A 57 -2.18 -14.30 6.64
CA ALA A 57 -2.76 -12.97 6.64
C ALA A 57 -1.66 -11.90 6.91
N GLY A 58 -1.80 -10.70 6.35
CA GLY A 58 -0.78 -9.65 6.42
C GLY A 58 0.04 -9.48 5.15
N ILE A 59 0.12 -10.49 4.27
CA ILE A 59 0.86 -10.40 2.99
C ILE A 59 -0.02 -9.85 1.87
N LEU A 60 -1.09 -10.58 1.55
CA LEU A 60 -2.04 -10.21 0.48
C LEU A 60 -3.29 -9.51 1.02
N THR A 61 -3.43 -9.42 2.35
CA THR A 61 -4.55 -8.72 2.97
C THR A 61 -4.49 -7.24 2.62
N PRO A 62 -5.63 -6.60 2.30
CA PRO A 62 -5.67 -5.15 2.12
C PRO A 62 -5.12 -4.44 3.35
N GLN A 63 -4.42 -3.32 3.12
CA GLN A 63 -3.74 -2.58 4.17
C GLN A 63 -4.73 -2.18 5.28
N GLN A 64 -4.41 -2.57 6.51
CA GLN A 64 -5.16 -2.19 7.70
C GLN A 64 -4.81 -0.75 8.11
N THR A 65 -5.68 -0.12 8.90
CA THR A 65 -5.51 1.27 9.35
C THR A 65 -4.36 1.42 10.36
N ALA A 66 -3.96 0.35 11.03
CA ALA A 66 -2.86 0.32 11.98
C ALA A 66 -1.97 -0.91 11.75
N MET A 67 -0.69 -0.79 12.10
CA MET A 67 0.31 -1.86 12.03
C MET A 67 1.28 -1.75 13.22
N MET A 68 1.80 -2.89 13.67
CA MET A 68 2.86 -2.98 14.67
C MET A 68 3.93 -3.93 14.14
N LEU A 69 5.19 -3.51 14.18
CA LEU A 69 6.34 -4.34 13.80
C LEU A 69 7.14 -4.65 15.06
N VAL A 70 7.40 -5.94 15.29
CA VAL A 70 8.14 -6.45 16.45
C VAL A 70 9.13 -7.50 15.98
N ALA A 71 10.33 -7.49 16.55
CA ALA A 71 11.32 -8.54 16.38
C ALA A 71 11.56 -9.22 17.73
N PHE A 72 11.76 -10.54 17.69
CA PHE A 72 12.07 -11.36 18.86
C PHE A 72 13.41 -12.05 18.64
N ASP A 73 14.21 -12.14 19.68
CA ASP A 73 15.36 -13.05 19.71
C ASP A 73 14.90 -14.45 20.10
N VAL A 74 15.48 -15.47 19.49
CA VAL A 74 15.13 -16.87 19.78
C VAL A 74 15.96 -17.32 20.97
N LEU A 75 15.31 -17.39 22.13
CA LEU A 75 15.95 -17.85 23.38
C LEU A 75 15.96 -19.37 23.54
N ALA A 76 15.33 -20.11 22.61
CA ALA A 76 15.27 -21.56 22.66
C ALA A 76 16.67 -22.17 22.54
N SER A 77 17.02 -23.06 23.47
CA SER A 77 18.37 -23.66 23.50
C SER A 77 18.54 -24.78 22.47
N ASP A 78 17.43 -25.36 22.01
CA ASP A 78 17.41 -26.39 20.99
C ASP A 78 16.12 -26.35 20.16
N LYS A 79 16.06 -27.18 19.11
CA LYS A 79 14.94 -27.21 18.17
C LYS A 79 13.64 -27.68 18.81
N ALA A 80 13.69 -28.64 19.74
CA ALA A 80 12.49 -29.12 20.43
C ALA A 80 11.90 -27.98 21.28
N ASP A 81 12.74 -27.25 22.00
CA ASP A 81 12.35 -26.06 22.77
C ASP A 81 11.72 -24.97 21.89
N SER A 82 12.27 -24.73 20.70
CA SER A 82 11.71 -23.73 19.77
C SER A 82 10.30 -24.06 19.28
N SER A 83 9.95 -25.34 19.16
CA SER A 83 8.67 -25.76 18.56
C SER A 83 7.46 -25.27 19.35
N GLY A 84 7.56 -25.21 20.70
CA GLY A 84 6.49 -24.70 21.57
C GLY A 84 6.21 -23.20 21.36
N CYS A 85 7.22 -22.42 20.95
CA CYS A 85 7.07 -20.99 20.67
C CYS A 85 6.35 -20.71 19.34
N PHE A 86 6.37 -21.64 18.39
CA PHE A 86 5.81 -21.45 17.04
C PHE A 86 4.43 -22.09 16.83
N VAL A 87 3.85 -22.72 17.85
CA VAL A 87 2.49 -23.28 17.75
C VAL A 87 1.47 -22.14 17.78
N CYS A 88 0.72 -22.02 16.69
CA CYS A 88 -0.42 -21.10 16.51
C CYS A 88 -1.72 -21.69 17.05
#